data_AF-A0A8T6ENI1-F1
#
_entry.id   AF-A0A8T6ENI1-F1
#
_cell.length_a   1.000
_cell.length_b   1.000
_cell.length_c   1.000
_cell.angle_alpha   90.00
_cell.angle_beta   90.00
_cell.angle_gamma   90.00
#
_symmetry.space_group_name_H-M   'P 1'
#
loop_
_entity.id
_entity.type
_entity.pdbx_description
1 polymer ?
#
loop_
_entity_poly.entity_id
_entity_poly.type
_entity_poly.pdbx_seq_one_letter_code
_entity_poly.pdbx_strand_id
1 'polypeptide(L)'
;MAGMRDDLYQKMLAELTEQAQLADRLGYDSISFTEHHFHIEGFELSTNPVLLDLYIAMQTERIRVGQLGIVLPAQNPIRVAEDIAMLDHMSGGRAIAGFARGYQRRWVDVMAQQMHGIHGAIPQQHDEIDAANRQAFEEHFNIVRRCWTEEMLDTDSSYWQIPTEGTPWTLEATRLYGKGVDEDGMLRQIGVVPKPLQKPHPEIFQPFASSEGTVRWCAREGITAVIGHAPRQPAQARRGLRGRGEGRRTRARTRRGHRAAARRLCRRHGRGGVRAVAARGRLRAQRLVHALRLRRRAQPSGQRRADVASGDDGPRHAARRHGRQRDEAARDDGLARSGALALCLAVQRPDPAREADAIAGAVRDEGAAARQRRRLTARPPLPEGERRRGESPPAPSPRGRGRG
;
A
#
# COMPACT_ATOMS: atom_id res chain seq x y z
N MET A 1 -23.92 -0.74 -1.95
CA MET A 1 -22.45 -0.69 -2.17
C MET A 1 -21.90 0.33 -1.19
N ALA A 2 -20.92 -0.03 -0.36
CA ALA A 2 -20.49 0.84 0.74
C ALA A 2 -19.90 2.17 0.25
N GLY A 3 -19.23 2.20 -0.91
CA GLY A 3 -18.75 3.43 -1.53
C GLY A 3 -19.84 4.38 -2.04
N MET A 4 -21.12 3.97 -2.03
CA MET A 4 -22.26 4.85 -2.33
C MET A 4 -22.97 5.37 -1.06
N ARG A 5 -22.51 4.98 0.12
CA ARG A 5 -23.12 5.37 1.40
C ARG A 5 -22.42 6.62 1.91
N ASP A 6 -23.02 7.75 1.60
CA ASP A 6 -22.65 9.09 2.06
C ASP A 6 -22.57 9.18 3.58
N ASP A 7 -23.49 8.55 4.32
CA ASP A 7 -23.44 8.50 5.78
C ASP A 7 -22.17 7.78 6.31
N LEU A 8 -21.74 6.70 5.64
CA LEU A 8 -20.52 5.98 6.01
C LEU A 8 -19.26 6.77 5.64
N TYR A 9 -19.27 7.48 4.52
CA TYR A 9 -18.15 8.33 4.12
C TYR A 9 -17.98 9.52 5.07
N GLN A 10 -19.08 10.18 5.45
CA GLN A 10 -19.06 11.26 6.45
C GLN A 10 -18.57 10.76 7.81
N LYS A 11 -19.03 9.57 8.23
CA LYS A 11 -18.53 8.93 9.45
C LYS A 11 -17.02 8.66 9.40
N MET A 12 -16.52 8.14 8.27
CA MET A 12 -15.08 7.92 8.08
C MET A 12 -14.28 9.22 8.21
N LEU A 13 -14.73 10.33 7.62
CA LEU A 13 -14.04 11.63 7.73
C LEU A 13 -13.97 12.14 9.18
N ALA A 14 -15.05 11.98 9.94
CA ALA A 14 -15.08 12.33 11.36
C ALA A 14 -14.10 11.45 12.17
N GLU A 15 -14.13 10.13 11.97
CA GLU A 15 -13.23 9.20 12.65
C GLU A 15 -11.75 9.45 12.29
N LEU A 16 -11.44 9.78 11.03
CA LEU A 16 -10.09 10.16 10.60
C LEU A 16 -9.61 11.44 11.29
N THR A 17 -10.50 12.42 11.46
CA THR A 17 -10.20 13.67 12.16
C THR A 17 -9.82 13.39 13.61
N GLU A 18 -10.62 12.60 14.33
CA GLU A 18 -10.35 12.25 15.72
C GLU A 18 -9.02 11.52 15.88
N GLN A 19 -8.71 10.60 14.96
CA GLN A 19 -7.44 9.87 14.93
C GLN A 19 -6.26 10.80 14.65
N ALA A 20 -6.38 11.71 13.68
CA ALA A 20 -5.32 12.64 13.32
C ALA A 20 -5.01 13.62 14.46
N GLN A 21 -6.04 14.18 15.10
CA GLN A 21 -5.87 15.06 16.26
C GLN A 21 -5.23 14.33 17.45
N LEU A 22 -5.58 13.05 17.66
CA LEU A 22 -4.94 12.25 18.69
C LEU A 22 -3.46 11.99 18.35
N ALA A 23 -3.16 11.61 17.11
CA ALA A 23 -1.78 11.38 16.65
C ALA A 23 -0.92 12.65 16.79
N ASP A 24 -1.48 13.80 16.43
CA ASP A 24 -0.86 15.12 16.58
C ASP A 24 -0.51 15.43 18.05
N ARG A 25 -1.47 15.24 18.98
CA ARG A 25 -1.23 15.41 20.43
C ARG A 25 -0.23 14.42 21.01
N LEU A 26 -0.17 13.21 20.46
CA LEU A 26 0.78 12.17 20.86
C LEU A 26 2.19 12.38 20.25
N GLY A 27 2.37 13.39 19.41
CA GLY A 27 3.66 13.72 18.80
C GLY A 27 4.09 12.75 17.69
N TYR A 28 3.13 12.18 16.95
CA TYR A 28 3.46 11.51 15.69
C TYR A 28 4.04 12.53 14.70
N ASP A 29 5.01 12.08 13.90
CA ASP A 29 5.74 12.91 12.93
C ASP A 29 4.86 13.27 11.74
N SER A 30 4.19 12.27 11.17
CA SER A 30 3.39 12.42 9.95
C SER A 30 2.19 11.49 9.92
N ILE A 31 1.17 11.89 9.18
CA ILE A 31 0.01 11.11 8.78
C ILE A 31 -0.07 11.10 7.25
N SER A 32 -0.42 9.96 6.66
CA SER A 32 -0.49 9.86 5.20
C SER A 32 -1.65 9.04 4.68
N PHE A 33 -2.18 9.44 3.52
CA PHE A 33 -3.34 8.80 2.87
C PHE A 33 -2.97 8.17 1.52
N THR A 34 -3.45 6.96 1.26
CA THR A 34 -3.24 6.24 -0.02
C THR A 34 -4.00 6.87 -1.19
N GLU A 35 -3.70 6.48 -2.43
CA GLU A 35 -4.53 6.83 -3.59
C GLU A 35 -5.15 5.56 -4.19
N HIS A 36 -6.48 5.51 -4.21
CA HIS A 36 -7.24 4.39 -4.78
C HIS A 36 -8.55 4.86 -5.41
N HIS A 37 -8.90 4.24 -6.53
CA HIS A 37 -10.06 4.61 -7.33
C HIS A 37 -10.95 3.39 -7.61
N PHE A 38 -12.25 3.64 -7.83
CA PHE A 38 -13.24 2.65 -8.24
C PHE A 38 -13.59 1.54 -7.23
N HIS A 39 -13.24 1.71 -5.94
CA HIS A 39 -13.60 0.77 -4.87
C HIS A 39 -15.02 1.01 -4.33
N ILE A 40 -16.02 0.85 -5.17
CA ILE A 40 -17.45 0.95 -4.79
C ILE A 40 -17.84 -0.03 -3.68
N GLU A 41 -17.08 -1.11 -3.51
CA GLU A 41 -17.20 -2.06 -2.40
C GLU A 41 -16.85 -1.47 -1.03
N GLY A 42 -16.16 -0.31 -0.96
CA GLY A 42 -15.85 0.41 0.27
C GLY A 42 -14.57 -0.01 0.98
N PHE A 43 -13.63 -0.68 0.29
CA PHE A 43 -12.38 -1.14 0.89
C PHE A 43 -11.33 -0.02 1.03
N GLU A 44 -11.13 0.77 -0.03
CA GLU A 44 -10.16 1.88 -0.11
C GLU A 44 -10.88 3.13 -0.65
N LEU A 45 -10.97 4.20 0.13
CA LEU A 45 -11.85 5.35 -0.17
C LEU A 45 -11.12 6.70 -0.28
N SER A 46 -9.79 6.67 -0.42
CA SER A 46 -8.97 7.85 -0.61
C SER A 46 -8.69 8.08 -2.10
N THR A 47 -9.56 8.82 -2.77
CA THR A 47 -9.48 9.08 -4.22
C THR A 47 -8.65 10.30 -4.58
N ASN A 48 -8.49 11.25 -3.65
CA ASN A 48 -7.58 12.38 -3.79
C ASN A 48 -6.86 12.60 -2.44
N PRO A 49 -5.64 12.07 -2.29
CA PRO A 49 -4.93 12.16 -1.02
C PRO A 49 -4.53 13.59 -0.68
N VAL A 50 -4.28 14.48 -1.65
CA VAL A 50 -3.95 15.90 -1.39
C VAL A 50 -5.12 16.63 -0.73
N LEU A 51 -6.36 16.37 -1.18
CA LEU A 51 -7.55 16.96 -0.55
C LEU A 51 -7.78 16.44 0.88
N LEU A 52 -7.53 15.15 1.12
CA LEU A 52 -7.60 14.59 2.48
C LEU A 52 -6.48 15.11 3.37
N ASP A 53 -5.28 15.28 2.84
CA ASP A 53 -4.16 15.91 3.53
C ASP A 53 -4.49 17.34 3.94
N LEU A 54 -5.06 18.14 3.03
CA LEU A 54 -5.49 19.50 3.36
C LEU A 54 -6.59 19.49 4.43
N TYR A 55 -7.61 18.64 4.27
CA TYR A 55 -8.68 18.50 5.26
C TYR A 55 -8.13 18.22 6.66
N ILE A 56 -7.15 17.32 6.78
CA ILE A 56 -6.53 16.96 8.06
C ILE A 56 -5.53 18.00 8.55
N ALA A 57 -4.76 18.61 7.65
CA ALA A 57 -3.85 19.70 7.98
C ALA A 57 -4.59 20.85 8.66
N MET A 58 -5.80 21.18 8.21
CA MET A 58 -6.58 22.25 8.81
C MET A 58 -7.17 21.94 10.19
N GLN A 59 -7.09 20.68 10.62
CA GLN A 59 -7.65 20.20 11.88
C GLN A 59 -6.58 19.79 12.89
N THR A 60 -5.31 20.00 12.54
CA THR A 60 -4.13 19.62 13.31
C THR A 60 -3.11 20.76 13.34
N GLU A 61 -2.25 20.77 14.34
CA GLU A 61 -1.31 21.87 14.59
C GLU A 61 0.12 21.53 14.13
N ARG A 62 0.60 20.30 14.36
CA ARG A 62 2.03 19.97 14.19
C ARG A 62 2.31 18.85 13.19
N ILE A 63 1.46 17.83 13.17
CA ILE A 63 1.66 16.63 12.36
C ILE A 63 1.79 16.98 10.89
N ARG A 64 2.76 16.36 10.22
CA ARG A 64 2.97 16.53 8.77
C ARG A 64 1.98 15.68 7.99
N VAL A 65 1.54 16.16 6.83
CA VAL A 65 0.55 15.48 5.98
C VAL A 65 1.15 15.13 4.62
N GLY A 66 0.77 14.00 4.04
CA GLY A 66 1.27 13.63 2.73
C GLY A 66 0.73 12.34 2.14
N GLN A 67 1.09 12.08 0.90
CA GLN A 67 0.44 11.04 0.12
C GLN A 67 1.19 9.71 0.25
N LEU A 68 0.49 8.60 0.48
CA LEU A 68 1.07 7.25 0.56
C LEU A 68 0.65 6.37 -0.64
N GLY A 69 0.84 6.73 -1.91
CA GLY A 69 1.41 7.91 -2.55
C GLY A 69 0.68 8.18 -3.86
N ILE A 70 0.88 9.36 -4.44
CA ILE A 70 0.29 9.75 -5.71
C ILE A 70 0.85 8.84 -6.81
N VAL A 71 -0.02 8.19 -7.56
CA VAL A 71 0.36 7.36 -8.70
C VAL A 71 0.66 8.25 -9.89
N LEU A 72 1.91 8.70 -9.96
CA LEU A 72 2.37 9.70 -10.94
C LEU A 72 2.01 9.34 -12.39
N PRO A 73 2.17 8.08 -12.87
CA PRO A 73 1.85 7.76 -14.26
C PRO A 73 0.36 7.90 -14.63
N ALA A 74 -0.53 8.11 -13.67
CA ALA A 74 -1.97 8.33 -13.88
C ALA A 74 -2.38 9.81 -13.71
N GLN A 75 -1.42 10.73 -13.55
CA GLN A 75 -1.65 12.12 -13.21
C GLN A 75 -0.91 13.08 -14.13
N ASN A 76 -1.36 14.34 -14.19
CA ASN A 76 -0.56 15.40 -14.81
C ASN A 76 0.50 15.89 -13.79
N PRO A 77 1.80 15.79 -14.07
CA PRO A 77 2.86 16.11 -13.11
C PRO A 77 2.92 17.60 -12.77
N ILE A 78 2.53 18.50 -13.69
CA ILE A 78 2.47 19.94 -13.43
C ILE A 78 1.39 20.22 -12.39
N ARG A 79 0.20 19.60 -12.54
CA ARG A 79 -0.90 19.74 -11.57
C ARG A 79 -0.53 19.18 -10.20
N VAL A 80 0.13 18.01 -10.16
CA VAL A 80 0.64 17.44 -8.91
C VAL A 80 1.63 18.39 -8.22
N ALA A 81 2.52 19.03 -8.99
CA ALA A 81 3.47 19.99 -8.45
C ALA A 81 2.78 21.23 -7.85
N GLU A 82 1.79 21.79 -8.56
CA GLU A 82 1.00 22.94 -8.10
C GLU A 82 0.18 22.59 -6.84
N ASP A 83 -0.54 21.47 -6.87
CA ASP A 83 -1.41 21.02 -5.77
C ASP A 83 -0.64 20.81 -4.47
N ILE A 84 0.51 20.13 -4.54
CA ILE A 84 1.38 19.92 -3.36
C ILE A 84 2.02 21.23 -2.90
N ALA A 85 2.43 22.11 -3.83
CA ALA A 85 2.97 23.41 -3.43
C ALA A 85 1.90 24.25 -2.71
N MET A 86 0.66 24.23 -3.17
CA MET A 86 -0.46 24.89 -2.49
C MET A 86 -0.73 24.25 -1.12
N LEU A 87 -0.75 22.92 -1.02
CA LEU A 87 -0.87 22.20 0.26
C LEU A 87 0.25 22.63 1.22
N ASP A 88 1.48 22.76 0.73
CA ASP A 88 2.61 23.20 1.52
C ASP A 88 2.42 24.59 2.12
N HIS A 89 1.94 25.55 1.32
CA HIS A 89 1.57 26.88 1.81
C HIS A 89 0.41 26.85 2.80
N MET A 90 -0.68 26.13 2.47
CA MET A 90 -1.89 26.08 3.31
C MET A 90 -1.66 25.37 4.63
N SER A 91 -0.77 24.39 4.66
CA SER A 91 -0.41 23.65 5.88
C SER A 91 0.68 24.34 6.72
N GLY A 92 1.26 25.45 6.23
CA GLY A 92 2.34 26.17 6.91
C GLY A 92 3.68 25.42 6.88
N GLY A 93 3.99 24.73 5.79
CA GLY A 93 5.26 24.01 5.61
C GLY A 93 5.23 22.56 6.10
N ARG A 94 4.04 21.99 6.32
CA ARG A 94 3.86 20.63 6.87
C ARG A 94 3.59 19.57 5.82
N ALA A 95 3.59 19.92 4.54
CA ALA A 95 3.43 18.94 3.48
C ALA A 95 4.66 18.02 3.37
N ILE A 96 4.44 16.74 3.07
CA ILE A 96 5.44 15.80 2.58
C ILE A 96 4.86 15.13 1.32
N ALA A 97 5.73 14.82 0.35
CA ALA A 97 5.31 14.37 -0.97
C ALA A 97 5.68 12.90 -1.18
N GLY A 98 4.67 12.03 -1.32
CA GLY A 98 4.91 10.62 -1.58
C GLY A 98 4.42 10.19 -2.95
N PHE A 99 5.31 9.55 -3.72
CA PHE A 99 5.06 9.19 -5.11
C PHE A 99 5.14 7.68 -5.36
N ALA A 100 4.11 7.12 -5.99
CA ALA A 100 3.98 5.71 -6.30
C ALA A 100 3.91 5.47 -7.82
N ARG A 101 4.19 4.22 -8.21
CA ARG A 101 4.14 3.77 -9.62
C ARG A 101 2.76 3.28 -10.06
N GLY A 102 1.96 2.78 -9.13
CA GLY A 102 0.64 2.20 -9.40
C GLY A 102 0.70 0.75 -9.86
N TYR A 103 0.09 -0.16 -9.07
CA TYR A 103 0.06 -1.60 -9.39
C TYR A 103 -1.35 -2.10 -9.78
N GLN A 104 -2.39 -1.35 -9.42
CA GLN A 104 -3.78 -1.79 -9.59
C GLN A 104 -4.28 -1.46 -11.01
N ARG A 105 -4.26 -2.47 -11.88
CA ARG A 105 -4.78 -2.38 -13.27
C ARG A 105 -6.17 -1.76 -13.36
N ARG A 106 -7.08 -2.10 -12.42
CA ARG A 106 -8.50 -1.68 -12.45
C ARG A 106 -8.67 -0.19 -12.71
N TRP A 107 -7.84 0.63 -12.10
CA TRP A 107 -7.96 2.06 -12.23
C TRP A 107 -6.80 2.72 -12.94
N VAL A 108 -5.57 2.20 -12.82
CA VAL A 108 -4.42 2.77 -13.54
C VAL A 108 -4.65 2.70 -15.05
N ASP A 109 -5.14 1.57 -15.56
CA ASP A 109 -5.38 1.37 -17.00
C ASP A 109 -6.51 2.27 -17.55
N VAL A 110 -7.38 2.78 -16.66
CA VAL A 110 -8.49 3.67 -17.02
C VAL A 110 -8.07 5.14 -16.91
N MET A 111 -7.39 5.50 -15.84
CA MET A 111 -6.99 6.88 -15.54
C MET A 111 -5.77 7.32 -16.36
N ALA A 112 -4.84 6.41 -16.65
CA ALA A 112 -3.61 6.69 -17.38
C ALA A 112 -3.76 6.57 -18.91
N GLN A 113 -4.98 6.56 -19.46
CA GLN A 113 -5.21 6.35 -20.90
C GLN A 113 -4.50 7.38 -21.79
N GLN A 114 -4.34 8.61 -21.30
CA GLN A 114 -3.62 9.68 -22.00
C GLN A 114 -2.12 9.42 -22.14
N MET A 115 -1.57 8.53 -21.33
CA MET A 115 -0.13 8.20 -21.31
C MET A 115 0.23 7.04 -22.25
N HIS A 116 -0.73 6.55 -23.05
CA HIS A 116 -0.60 5.52 -24.10
C HIS A 116 0.36 4.35 -23.77
N GLY A 117 -0.20 3.22 -23.33
CA GLY A 117 0.57 2.00 -23.02
C GLY A 117 1.02 1.89 -21.56
N ILE A 118 0.59 2.82 -20.71
CA ILE A 118 0.78 2.73 -19.26
C ILE A 118 -0.34 1.91 -18.63
N HIS A 119 0.07 0.98 -17.78
CA HIS A 119 -0.81 0.11 -17.02
C HIS A 119 -0.31 -0.08 -15.58
N GLY A 120 -1.17 -0.59 -14.72
CA GLY A 120 -0.77 -1.01 -13.37
C GLY A 120 0.24 -2.15 -13.39
N ALA A 121 1.43 -1.93 -12.85
CA ALA A 121 2.51 -2.93 -12.87
C ALA A 121 2.71 -3.60 -11.50
N ILE A 122 2.67 -4.93 -11.45
CA ILE A 122 2.97 -5.68 -10.23
C ILE A 122 4.50 -5.69 -10.06
N PRO A 123 5.05 -5.31 -8.89
CA PRO A 123 6.50 -5.12 -8.73
C PRO A 123 7.40 -6.33 -9.01
N GLN A 124 6.84 -7.54 -9.15
CA GLN A 124 7.58 -8.79 -9.41
C GLN A 124 7.52 -9.24 -10.87
N GLN A 125 6.72 -8.57 -11.71
CA GLN A 125 6.60 -8.86 -13.13
C GLN A 125 7.51 -7.87 -13.86
N HIS A 126 8.80 -8.21 -13.99
CA HIS A 126 9.81 -7.42 -14.71
C HIS A 126 9.62 -7.57 -16.23
N ASP A 127 8.44 -7.17 -16.71
CA ASP A 127 8.06 -7.21 -18.12
C ASP A 127 8.10 -5.81 -18.75
N GLU A 128 7.77 -5.73 -20.04
CA GLU A 128 7.72 -4.46 -20.78
C GLU A 128 6.75 -3.46 -20.14
N ILE A 129 5.73 -3.94 -19.43
CA ILE A 129 4.73 -3.09 -18.77
C ILE A 129 5.31 -2.46 -17.50
N ASP A 130 6.06 -3.22 -16.69
CA ASP A 130 6.81 -2.65 -15.55
C ASP A 130 7.87 -1.65 -16.00
N ALA A 131 8.55 -1.92 -17.13
CA ALA A 131 9.54 -1.01 -17.69
C ALA A 131 8.91 0.32 -18.16
N ALA A 132 7.83 0.27 -18.95
CA ALA A 132 7.12 1.47 -19.39
C ALA A 132 6.53 2.26 -18.21
N ASN A 133 5.91 1.58 -17.23
CA ASN A 133 5.39 2.21 -16.02
C ASN A 133 6.50 2.89 -15.19
N ARG A 134 7.68 2.26 -15.07
CA ARG A 134 8.84 2.85 -14.43
C ARG A 134 9.32 4.10 -15.17
N GLN A 135 9.49 4.02 -16.48
CA GLN A 135 9.93 5.17 -17.28
C GLN A 135 8.98 6.35 -17.12
N ALA A 136 7.66 6.12 -17.27
CA ALA A 136 6.67 7.16 -17.05
C ALA A 136 6.77 7.76 -15.65
N PHE A 137 6.89 6.92 -14.61
CA PHE A 137 7.07 7.42 -13.24
C PHE A 137 8.30 8.32 -13.08
N GLU A 138 9.45 7.90 -13.62
CA GLU A 138 10.70 8.65 -13.51
C GLU A 138 10.64 9.99 -14.28
N GLU A 139 10.00 10.01 -15.46
CA GLU A 139 9.77 11.25 -16.22
C GLU A 139 8.84 12.22 -15.48
N HIS A 140 7.72 11.74 -14.92
CA HIS A 140 6.82 12.59 -14.12
C HIS A 140 7.50 13.11 -12.88
N PHE A 141 8.25 12.25 -12.17
CA PHE A 141 8.99 12.64 -10.99
C PHE A 141 9.96 13.78 -11.29
N ASN A 142 10.71 13.67 -12.40
CA ASN A 142 11.63 14.71 -12.83
C ASN A 142 10.87 16.02 -13.11
N ILE A 143 9.76 15.98 -13.84
CA ILE A 143 8.93 17.18 -14.12
C ILE A 143 8.46 17.82 -12.82
N VAL A 144 7.91 17.06 -11.87
CA VAL A 144 7.46 17.58 -10.57
C VAL A 144 8.61 18.27 -9.82
N ARG A 145 9.77 17.62 -9.75
CA ARG A 145 10.96 18.17 -9.08
C ARG A 145 11.40 19.47 -9.72
N ARG A 146 11.52 19.51 -11.05
CA ARG A 146 11.89 20.71 -11.82
C ARG A 146 10.88 21.83 -11.65
N CYS A 147 9.58 21.51 -11.62
CA CYS A 147 8.53 22.49 -11.31
C CYS A 147 8.81 23.19 -9.97
N TRP A 148 9.29 22.49 -8.95
CA TRP A 148 9.58 23.10 -7.66
C TRP A 148 10.92 23.83 -7.60
N THR A 149 11.95 23.32 -8.27
CA THR A 149 13.33 23.81 -8.10
C THR A 149 13.79 24.82 -9.14
N GLU A 150 13.24 24.78 -10.35
CA GLU A 150 13.62 25.68 -11.44
C GLU A 150 12.66 26.87 -11.51
N GLU A 151 13.15 28.05 -11.89
CA GLU A 151 12.28 29.21 -12.10
C GLU A 151 11.32 28.94 -13.27
N MET A 152 11.89 28.51 -14.40
CA MET A 152 11.22 28.15 -15.64
C MET A 152 11.72 26.79 -16.10
N LEU A 153 10.86 26.00 -16.74
CA LEU A 153 11.20 24.69 -17.29
C LEU A 153 10.60 24.49 -18.68
N ASP A 154 11.32 23.71 -19.47
CA ASP A 154 10.88 23.08 -20.70
C ASP A 154 11.28 21.59 -20.67
N THR A 155 10.55 20.75 -21.39
CA THR A 155 10.90 19.35 -21.57
C THR A 155 10.38 18.82 -22.90
N ASP A 156 11.16 17.96 -23.52
CA ASP A 156 10.74 17.12 -24.64
C ASP A 156 11.13 15.69 -24.27
N SER A 157 10.18 14.95 -23.70
CA SER A 157 10.36 13.59 -23.17
C SER A 157 9.48 12.59 -23.93
N SER A 158 9.55 11.31 -23.55
CA SER A 158 8.78 10.27 -24.27
C SER A 158 7.28 10.47 -24.16
N TYR A 159 6.81 11.13 -23.10
CA TYR A 159 5.40 11.35 -22.85
C TYR A 159 4.97 12.82 -22.76
N TRP A 160 5.90 13.76 -22.62
CA TRP A 160 5.58 15.16 -22.36
C TRP A 160 6.37 16.10 -23.27
N GLN A 161 5.64 17.00 -23.96
CA GLN A 161 6.20 18.16 -24.65
C GLN A 161 5.72 19.42 -23.92
N ILE A 162 6.63 20.09 -23.20
CA ILE A 162 6.36 21.26 -22.37
C ILE A 162 7.29 22.40 -22.76
N PRO A 163 6.77 23.57 -23.15
CA PRO A 163 5.39 23.80 -23.57
C PRO A 163 5.08 23.01 -24.84
N THR A 164 3.80 22.85 -25.16
CA THR A 164 3.39 22.32 -26.47
C THR A 164 3.96 23.21 -27.57
N GLU A 165 4.55 22.60 -28.60
CA GLU A 165 5.21 23.35 -29.66
C GLU A 165 4.25 24.27 -30.40
N GLY A 166 4.72 25.48 -30.74
CA GLY A 166 3.94 26.47 -31.47
C GLY A 166 2.80 27.11 -30.66
N THR A 167 2.86 27.09 -29.33
CA THR A 167 1.86 27.73 -28.46
C THR A 167 2.02 29.25 -28.45
N PRO A 168 1.07 30.04 -28.98
CA PRO A 168 1.14 31.50 -28.92
C PRO A 168 0.76 32.03 -27.53
N TRP A 169 1.47 33.05 -27.06
CA TRP A 169 1.20 33.75 -25.81
C TRP A 169 1.63 35.22 -25.87
N THR A 170 0.66 36.12 -26.01
CA THR A 170 0.91 37.56 -26.27
C THR A 170 0.48 38.48 -25.13
N LEU A 171 0.23 37.94 -23.94
CA LEU A 171 -0.23 38.72 -22.81
C LEU A 171 0.83 39.73 -22.36
N GLU A 172 0.49 41.02 -22.39
CA GLU A 172 1.40 42.11 -22.02
C GLU A 172 1.96 41.96 -20.60
N ALA A 173 1.14 41.51 -19.65
CA ALA A 173 1.57 41.26 -18.28
C ALA A 173 2.73 40.24 -18.21
N THR A 174 2.73 39.22 -19.07
CA THR A 174 3.84 38.24 -19.13
C THR A 174 5.10 38.86 -19.74
N ARG A 175 4.95 39.77 -20.70
CA ARG A 175 6.10 40.50 -21.26
C ARG A 175 6.74 41.46 -20.26
N LEU A 176 5.90 42.13 -19.45
CA LEU A 176 6.34 43.12 -18.47
C LEU A 176 6.87 42.50 -17.17
N TYR A 177 6.21 41.44 -16.69
CA TYR A 177 6.44 40.88 -15.35
C TYR A 177 6.78 39.40 -15.33
N GLY A 178 6.72 38.72 -16.48
CA GLY A 178 6.93 37.28 -16.61
C GLY A 178 8.17 36.92 -17.42
N LYS A 179 8.27 35.62 -17.72
CA LYS A 179 9.34 35.00 -18.52
C LYS A 179 8.76 33.85 -19.35
N GLY A 180 9.59 33.26 -20.22
CA GLY A 180 9.26 32.04 -20.95
C GLY A 180 8.59 32.25 -22.30
N VAL A 181 8.52 33.48 -22.79
CA VAL A 181 7.96 33.84 -24.10
C VAL A 181 9.05 34.54 -24.90
N ASP A 182 9.19 34.19 -26.18
CA ASP A 182 10.15 34.84 -27.07
C ASP A 182 9.63 36.15 -27.69
N GLU A 183 10.44 36.78 -28.53
CA GLU A 183 10.13 38.06 -29.18
C GLU A 183 8.93 37.99 -30.13
N ASP A 184 8.67 36.80 -30.69
CA ASP A 184 7.56 36.51 -31.60
C ASP A 184 6.25 36.21 -30.85
N GLY A 185 6.28 36.22 -29.51
CA GLY A 185 5.12 35.91 -28.68
C GLY A 185 4.81 34.42 -28.61
N MET A 186 5.82 33.55 -28.75
CA MET A 186 5.68 32.10 -28.64
C MET A 186 6.19 31.62 -27.28
N LEU A 187 5.43 30.73 -26.64
CA LEU A 187 5.78 30.14 -25.36
C LEU A 187 6.91 29.13 -25.56
N ARG A 188 8.01 29.34 -24.83
CA ARG A 188 9.23 28.50 -24.84
C ARG A 188 9.46 27.76 -23.53
N GLN A 189 9.03 28.31 -22.40
CA GLN A 189 9.18 27.69 -21.09
C GLN A 189 7.97 28.04 -20.21
N ILE A 190 7.68 27.20 -19.23
CA ILE A 190 6.64 27.46 -18.23
C ILE A 190 7.23 27.54 -16.82
N GLY A 191 6.57 28.26 -15.92
CA GLY A 191 6.85 28.22 -14.49
C GLY A 191 5.56 27.91 -13.73
N VAL A 192 5.64 27.01 -12.74
CA VAL A 192 4.49 26.75 -11.84
C VAL A 192 4.42 27.78 -10.72
N VAL A 193 3.19 28.10 -10.32
CA VAL A 193 2.91 29.03 -9.21
C VAL A 193 1.79 28.43 -8.34
N PRO A 194 1.96 28.40 -6.99
CA PRO A 194 3.14 28.84 -6.26
C PRO A 194 4.30 27.84 -6.35
N LYS A 195 5.53 28.31 -6.13
CA LYS A 195 6.63 27.42 -5.70
C LYS A 195 6.36 26.96 -4.25
N PRO A 196 6.86 25.80 -3.82
CA PRO A 196 6.66 25.37 -2.44
C PRO A 196 7.22 26.36 -1.42
N LEU A 197 6.61 26.37 -0.23
CA LEU A 197 7.05 27.16 0.90
C LEU A 197 8.38 26.60 1.44
N GLN A 198 8.43 25.28 1.66
CA GLN A 198 9.64 24.55 2.00
C GLN A 198 10.68 24.65 0.87
N LYS A 199 11.96 24.77 1.23
CA LYS A 199 13.08 24.87 0.29
C LYS A 199 14.02 23.66 0.43
N PRO A 200 14.47 23.05 -0.69
CA PRO A 200 14.11 23.38 -2.08
C PRO A 200 12.67 23.00 -2.46
N HIS A 201 12.08 22.05 -1.72
CA HIS A 201 10.71 21.56 -1.89
C HIS A 201 10.31 20.77 -0.63
N PRO A 202 9.06 20.27 -0.50
CA PRO A 202 8.66 19.36 0.57
C PRO A 202 9.51 18.09 0.58
N GLU A 203 9.63 17.45 1.75
CA GLU A 203 10.33 16.17 1.84
C GLU A 203 9.68 15.12 0.94
N ILE A 204 10.49 14.41 0.15
CA ILE A 204 10.00 13.42 -0.81
C ILE A 204 10.27 12.01 -0.30
N PHE A 205 9.28 11.13 -0.44
CA PHE A 205 9.45 9.70 -0.21
C PHE A 205 8.77 8.85 -1.29
N GLN A 206 9.18 7.60 -1.40
CA GLN A 206 8.52 6.62 -2.27
C GLN A 206 7.90 5.51 -1.41
N PRO A 207 6.57 5.46 -1.28
CA PRO A 207 5.89 4.39 -0.58
C PRO A 207 5.97 3.07 -1.34
N PHE A 208 5.88 1.98 -0.57
CA PHE A 208 5.87 0.61 -1.09
C PHE A 208 7.10 0.26 -1.94
N ALA A 209 8.28 0.75 -1.55
CA ALA A 209 9.55 0.43 -2.19
C ALA A 209 9.93 -1.05 -1.94
N SER A 210 9.34 -1.97 -2.71
CA SER A 210 9.44 -3.43 -2.50
C SER A 210 10.43 -4.13 -3.43
N SER A 211 11.00 -3.42 -4.41
CA SER A 211 11.98 -3.98 -5.35
C SER A 211 13.36 -3.36 -5.12
N GLU A 212 14.42 -4.14 -5.33
CA GLU A 212 15.80 -3.62 -5.26
C GLU A 212 15.99 -2.44 -6.23
N GLY A 213 15.43 -2.52 -7.44
CA GLY A 213 15.50 -1.45 -8.43
C GLY A 213 14.88 -0.14 -7.92
N THR A 214 13.73 -0.21 -7.25
CA THR A 214 13.10 0.97 -6.62
C THR A 214 13.94 1.53 -5.49
N VAL A 215 14.48 0.68 -4.61
CA VAL A 215 15.32 1.12 -3.48
C VAL A 215 16.60 1.79 -3.99
N ARG A 216 17.26 1.22 -5.01
CA ARG A 216 18.44 1.82 -5.64
C ARG A 216 18.12 3.14 -6.33
N TRP A 217 16.97 3.23 -7.00
CA TRP A 217 16.51 4.48 -7.61
C TRP A 217 16.31 5.58 -6.55
N CYS A 218 15.59 5.27 -5.46
CA CYS A 218 15.43 6.19 -4.33
C CYS A 218 16.77 6.70 -3.79
N ALA A 219 17.73 5.80 -3.61
CA ALA A 219 19.06 6.15 -3.12
C ALA A 219 19.83 7.08 -4.08
N ARG A 220 19.69 6.91 -5.40
CA ARG A 220 20.31 7.81 -6.39
C ARG A 220 19.67 9.19 -6.41
N GLU A 221 18.35 9.25 -6.29
CA GLU A 221 17.60 10.51 -6.33
C GLU A 221 17.58 11.26 -4.98
N GLY A 222 18.10 10.66 -3.91
CA GLY A 222 18.07 11.25 -2.56
C GLY A 222 16.67 11.24 -1.94
N ILE A 223 15.85 10.23 -2.24
CA ILE A 223 14.47 10.09 -1.79
C ILE A 223 14.37 9.02 -0.71
N THR A 224 13.54 9.23 0.32
CA THR A 224 13.32 8.22 1.36
C THR A 224 12.48 7.06 0.83
N ALA A 225 13.04 5.86 0.79
CA ALA A 225 12.31 4.64 0.46
C ALA A 225 11.51 4.14 1.67
N VAL A 226 10.17 4.10 1.58
CA VAL A 226 9.33 3.50 2.63
C VAL A 226 9.04 2.05 2.28
N ILE A 227 9.65 1.15 3.04
CA ILE A 227 9.54 -0.30 2.85
C ILE A 227 8.34 -0.81 3.66
N GLY A 228 7.30 -1.25 2.98
CA GLY A 228 6.16 -1.89 3.63
C GLY A 228 6.57 -3.24 4.23
N HIS A 229 6.27 -3.47 5.51
CA HIS A 229 6.31 -4.82 6.04
C HIS A 229 5.15 -5.58 5.41
N ALA A 230 5.42 -6.45 4.43
CA ALA A 230 4.44 -7.47 4.07
C ALA A 230 4.06 -8.17 5.38
N PRO A 231 2.77 -8.27 5.75
CA PRO A 231 2.41 -9.02 6.93
C PRO A 231 3.05 -10.39 6.76
N ARG A 232 3.91 -10.78 7.72
CA ARG A 232 4.37 -12.16 7.82
C ARG A 232 3.09 -12.98 7.73
N GLN A 233 2.86 -13.67 6.61
CA GLN A 233 1.81 -14.67 6.57
C GLN A 233 2.02 -15.49 7.83
N PRO A 234 1.07 -15.57 8.77
CA PRO A 234 1.29 -16.33 9.97
C PRO A 234 1.75 -17.71 9.51
N ALA A 235 2.94 -18.13 9.95
CA ALA A 235 3.54 -19.40 9.58
C ALA A 235 2.65 -20.62 9.91
N GLN A 236 1.50 -20.37 10.55
CA GLN A 236 0.40 -21.28 10.80
C GLN A 236 -0.45 -21.62 9.55
N ALA A 237 -0.44 -20.82 8.47
CA ALA A 237 -1.18 -21.14 7.24
C ALA A 237 -0.46 -22.17 6.33
N ARG A 238 0.86 -22.34 6.46
CA ARG A 238 1.62 -23.38 5.72
C ARG A 238 1.69 -24.73 6.43
N ARG A 239 1.43 -24.79 7.75
CA ARG A 239 1.25 -26.08 8.46
C ARG A 239 -0.07 -26.78 8.12
N GLY A 240 -1.05 -26.06 7.56
CA GLY A 240 -2.31 -26.65 7.06
C GLY A 240 -2.22 -27.30 5.66
N LEU A 241 -1.13 -27.09 4.91
CA LEU A 241 -0.97 -27.61 3.54
C LEU A 241 0.11 -28.70 3.40
N ARG A 242 0.97 -28.91 4.40
CA ARG A 242 1.76 -30.16 4.53
C ARG A 242 1.00 -31.30 5.22
N GLY A 243 -0.16 -31.03 5.83
CA GLY A 243 -1.09 -32.07 6.34
C GLY A 243 -2.13 -32.57 5.32
N ARG A 244 -2.17 -32.02 4.11
CA ARG A 244 -3.11 -32.46 3.04
C ARG A 244 -2.49 -33.46 2.04
N GLY A 245 -1.27 -33.93 2.28
CA GLY A 245 -0.67 -35.08 1.60
C GLY A 245 -1.08 -36.43 2.20
N GLU A 246 -1.35 -36.49 3.51
CA GLU A 246 -1.71 -37.74 4.20
C GLU A 246 -3.23 -38.02 4.17
N GLY A 247 -4.06 -36.98 4.09
CA GLY A 247 -5.52 -37.09 3.93
C GLY A 247 -5.97 -37.64 2.57
N ARG A 248 -5.16 -37.51 1.51
CA ARG A 248 -5.45 -38.09 0.19
C ARG A 248 -5.11 -39.59 0.13
N ARG A 249 -4.08 -40.04 0.87
CA ARG A 249 -3.75 -41.48 1.00
C ARG A 249 -4.76 -42.24 1.87
N THR A 250 -5.33 -41.61 2.90
CA THR A 250 -6.38 -42.20 3.75
C THR A 250 -7.77 -42.20 3.11
N ARG A 251 -8.12 -41.21 2.26
CA ARG A 251 -9.38 -41.23 1.47
C ARG A 251 -9.40 -42.27 0.35
N ALA A 252 -8.23 -42.63 -0.22
CA ALA A 252 -8.13 -43.71 -1.20
C ALA A 252 -8.24 -45.11 -0.56
N ARG A 253 -7.70 -45.31 0.65
CA ARG A 253 -7.82 -46.56 1.42
C ARG A 253 -9.25 -46.80 1.94
N THR A 254 -9.94 -45.76 2.41
CA THR A 254 -11.33 -45.88 2.89
C THR A 254 -12.34 -46.11 1.76
N ARG A 255 -12.16 -45.52 0.56
CA ARG A 255 -13.02 -45.82 -0.61
C ARG A 255 -12.89 -47.26 -1.13
N ARG A 256 -11.70 -47.88 -1.04
CA ARG A 256 -11.52 -49.32 -1.33
C ARG A 256 -12.16 -50.22 -0.26
N GLY A 257 -12.06 -49.84 1.02
CA GLY A 257 -12.72 -50.56 2.13
C GLY A 257 -14.25 -50.53 2.07
N HIS A 258 -14.86 -49.38 1.78
CA HIS A 258 -16.32 -49.25 1.68
C HIS A 258 -16.91 -50.00 0.47
N ARG A 259 -16.18 -50.09 -0.66
CA ARG A 259 -16.61 -50.92 -1.82
C ARG A 259 -16.51 -52.42 -1.54
N ALA A 260 -15.55 -52.87 -0.72
CA ALA A 260 -15.42 -54.26 -0.30
C ALA A 260 -16.50 -54.66 0.74
N ALA A 261 -16.82 -53.77 1.68
CA ALA A 261 -17.88 -53.99 2.67
C ALA A 261 -19.28 -54.01 2.03
N ALA A 262 -19.58 -53.10 1.09
CA ALA A 262 -20.85 -53.08 0.35
C ALA A 262 -21.06 -54.34 -0.50
N ARG A 263 -19.98 -54.91 -1.08
CA ARG A 263 -20.04 -56.19 -1.82
C ARG A 263 -20.26 -57.39 -0.90
N ARG A 264 -19.75 -57.37 0.34
CA ARG A 264 -19.99 -58.42 1.35
C ARG A 264 -21.41 -58.35 1.95
N LEU A 265 -21.96 -57.14 2.16
CA LEU A 265 -23.34 -56.96 2.64
C LEU A 265 -24.40 -57.31 1.58
N CYS A 266 -24.18 -56.99 0.30
CA CYS A 266 -25.08 -57.40 -0.79
C CYS A 266 -25.13 -58.93 -0.97
N ARG A 267 -24.04 -59.65 -0.69
CA ARG A 267 -23.99 -61.12 -0.76
C ARG A 267 -24.71 -61.81 0.41
N ARG A 268 -24.94 -61.12 1.53
CA ARG A 268 -25.51 -61.74 2.74
C ARG A 268 -27.01 -61.51 2.92
N HIS A 269 -27.58 -60.41 2.42
CA HIS A 269 -28.98 -60.02 2.72
C HIS A 269 -29.85 -59.59 1.52
N GLY A 270 -29.38 -59.78 0.28
CA GLY A 270 -30.12 -59.40 -0.93
C GLY A 270 -30.35 -57.89 -1.07
N ARG A 271 -30.72 -57.44 -2.28
CA ARG A 271 -30.85 -55.99 -2.59
C ARG A 271 -31.96 -55.28 -1.79
N GLY A 272 -32.91 -56.02 -1.20
CA GLY A 272 -34.02 -55.48 -0.39
C GLY A 272 -33.62 -55.02 1.02
N GLY A 273 -32.72 -55.75 1.71
CA GLY A 273 -32.35 -55.46 3.10
C GLY A 273 -31.52 -54.18 3.30
N VAL A 274 -30.79 -53.75 2.26
CA VAL A 274 -29.91 -52.55 2.32
C VAL A 274 -30.72 -51.24 2.33
N ARG A 275 -31.95 -51.22 1.78
CA ARG A 275 -32.83 -50.04 1.80
C ARG A 275 -33.45 -49.78 3.18
N ALA A 276 -33.77 -50.83 3.95
CA ALA A 276 -34.38 -50.70 5.29
C ALA A 276 -33.39 -50.16 6.35
N VAL A 277 -32.11 -50.55 6.27
CA VAL A 277 -31.06 -50.06 7.19
C VAL A 277 -30.70 -48.59 6.91
N ALA A 278 -30.69 -48.19 5.62
CA ALA A 278 -30.42 -46.81 5.22
C ALA A 278 -31.56 -45.83 5.62
N ALA A 279 -32.82 -46.29 5.61
CA ALA A 279 -33.97 -45.50 6.05
C ALA A 279 -33.96 -45.22 7.57
N ARG A 280 -33.62 -46.23 8.39
CA ARG A 280 -33.50 -46.08 9.85
C ARG A 280 -32.38 -45.13 10.28
N GLY A 281 -31.29 -45.05 9.51
CA GLY A 281 -30.18 -44.11 9.74
C GLY A 281 -30.56 -42.65 9.49
N ARG A 282 -31.38 -42.37 8.47
CA ARG A 282 -31.82 -41.00 8.14
C ARG A 282 -32.79 -40.43 9.18
N LEU A 283 -33.67 -41.25 9.76
CA LEU A 283 -34.59 -40.83 10.82
C LEU A 283 -33.87 -40.48 12.13
N ARG A 284 -32.76 -41.15 12.48
CA ARG A 284 -31.95 -40.78 13.66
C ARG A 284 -31.19 -39.46 13.48
N ALA A 285 -30.67 -39.20 12.27
CA ALA A 285 -29.98 -37.94 11.97
C ALA A 285 -30.94 -36.73 11.97
N GLN A 286 -32.16 -36.89 11.45
CA GLN A 286 -33.17 -35.83 11.44
C GLN A 286 -33.68 -35.48 12.85
N ARG A 287 -33.83 -36.46 13.74
CA ARG A 287 -34.20 -36.22 15.16
C ARG A 287 -33.10 -35.47 15.93
N LEU A 288 -31.82 -35.73 15.64
CA LEU A 288 -30.69 -35.04 16.27
C LEU A 288 -30.61 -33.55 15.88
N VAL A 289 -30.87 -33.24 14.61
CA VAL A 289 -30.90 -31.86 14.09
C VAL A 289 -32.09 -31.08 14.65
N HIS A 290 -33.24 -31.74 14.87
CA HIS A 290 -34.41 -31.08 15.46
C HIS A 290 -34.23 -30.79 16.96
N ALA A 291 -33.63 -31.73 17.72
CA ALA A 291 -33.33 -31.55 19.14
C ALA A 291 -32.31 -30.41 19.41
N LEU A 292 -31.34 -30.21 18.50
CA LEU A 292 -30.37 -29.12 18.56
C LEU A 292 -31.00 -27.74 18.26
N ARG A 293 -32.08 -27.69 17.46
CA ARG A 293 -32.82 -26.45 17.18
C ARG A 293 -33.73 -26.01 18.34
N LEU A 294 -34.29 -26.95 19.11
CA LEU A 294 -35.16 -26.65 20.26
C LEU A 294 -34.36 -26.18 21.49
N ARG A 295 -33.11 -26.64 21.67
CA ARG A 295 -32.23 -26.18 22.76
C ARG A 295 -31.70 -24.74 22.60
N ARG A 296 -31.81 -24.13 21.42
CA ARG A 296 -31.43 -22.72 21.18
C ARG A 296 -32.55 -21.71 21.46
N ARG A 297 -33.78 -22.16 21.76
CA ARG A 297 -34.94 -21.27 22.03
C ARG A 297 -35.29 -21.10 23.51
N ALA A 298 -34.52 -21.68 24.44
CA ALA A 298 -34.76 -21.58 25.87
C ALA A 298 -33.53 -21.03 26.60
N GLN A 299 -33.38 -19.71 26.64
CA GLN A 299 -32.61 -18.98 27.65
C GLN A 299 -33.39 -17.71 28.02
N PRO A 300 -33.69 -17.44 29.30
CA PRO A 300 -34.53 -16.32 29.71
C PRO A 300 -33.73 -15.03 29.87
N SER A 301 -34.28 -13.94 29.33
CA SER A 301 -33.88 -12.56 29.58
C SER A 301 -34.44 -12.10 30.93
N GLY A 302 -33.56 -11.79 31.89
CA GLY A 302 -33.93 -11.13 33.13
C GLY A 302 -33.52 -9.65 33.09
N GLN A 303 -34.48 -8.75 33.10
CA GLN A 303 -34.25 -7.36 33.53
C GLN A 303 -35.54 -6.80 34.15
N ARG A 304 -35.39 -6.38 35.41
CA ARG A 304 -36.44 -5.86 36.30
C ARG A 304 -36.84 -4.43 35.90
N ARG A 305 -38.12 -4.12 36.09
CA ARG A 305 -38.69 -2.77 36.13
C ARG A 305 -38.40 -2.08 37.47
N ALA A 306 -38.33 -0.75 37.42
CA ALA A 306 -38.74 0.17 38.49
C ALA A 306 -39.42 1.39 37.85
N ASP A 307 -40.37 1.96 38.58
CA ASP A 307 -41.54 2.76 38.19
C ASP A 307 -41.25 4.27 37.97
N VAL A 308 -41.88 4.96 36.99
CA VAL A 308 -43.12 5.79 36.97
C VAL A 308 -43.05 7.19 37.62
N ALA A 309 -43.29 8.23 36.78
CA ALA A 309 -44.09 9.46 37.02
C ALA A 309 -43.96 10.36 35.76
N SER A 310 -44.93 10.53 34.84
CA SER A 310 -46.29 11.15 34.87
C SER A 310 -46.34 12.64 34.46
N GLY A 311 -47.20 12.99 33.49
CA GLY A 311 -47.61 14.34 33.05
C GLY A 311 -47.54 14.53 31.52
N ASP A 312 -48.59 14.19 30.74
CA ASP A 312 -49.64 15.09 30.17
C ASP A 312 -49.08 16.33 29.42
N ASP A 313 -49.44 16.71 28.20
CA ASP A 313 -50.71 16.64 27.46
C ASP A 313 -50.48 16.76 25.91
N GLY A 314 -51.44 16.28 25.09
CA GLY A 314 -51.47 16.36 23.61
C GLY A 314 -51.87 17.73 23.03
N PRO A 315 -52.40 17.89 21.78
CA PRO A 315 -52.95 16.88 20.85
C PRO A 315 -52.41 16.96 19.37
N ARG A 316 -52.18 15.83 18.70
CA ARG A 316 -53.01 15.18 17.63
C ARG A 316 -53.31 15.97 16.34
N HIS A 317 -52.71 15.53 15.24
CA HIS A 317 -53.36 15.10 13.98
C HIS A 317 -52.42 14.08 13.30
N ALA A 318 -52.72 12.77 13.23
CA ALA A 318 -53.63 12.07 12.30
C ALA A 318 -53.34 12.41 10.81
N ALA A 319 -53.05 11.49 9.88
CA ALA A 319 -53.16 10.03 9.90
C ALA A 319 -52.41 9.40 8.70
N ARG A 320 -51.83 8.23 8.96
CA ARG A 320 -51.91 6.97 8.18
C ARG A 320 -51.59 7.00 6.68
N ARG A 321 -50.58 6.21 6.29
CA ARG A 321 -50.80 4.87 5.68
C ARG A 321 -49.55 3.96 5.79
N HIS A 322 -49.85 2.73 6.20
CA HIS A 322 -49.12 1.44 6.19
C HIS A 322 -47.73 1.39 5.52
N GLY A 323 -46.72 0.68 6.04
CA GLY A 323 -46.74 -0.48 6.94
C GLY A 323 -45.95 -1.62 6.28
N ARG A 324 -44.99 -2.19 7.01
CA ARG A 324 -44.00 -3.26 6.65
C ARG A 324 -42.64 -2.76 6.17
N GLN A 325 -41.77 -2.40 7.11
CA GLN A 325 -40.31 -2.52 6.97
C GLN A 325 -39.65 -2.30 8.33
N ARG A 326 -39.98 -3.16 9.30
CA ARG A 326 -39.28 -3.23 10.59
C ARG A 326 -39.20 -4.69 10.97
N ASP A 327 -38.22 -5.38 10.40
CA ASP A 327 -37.68 -6.66 10.91
C ASP A 327 -36.42 -7.15 10.17
N GLU A 328 -35.83 -6.34 9.27
CA GLU A 328 -34.51 -6.64 8.66
C GLU A 328 -33.34 -5.89 9.30
N ALA A 329 -33.58 -4.96 10.23
CA ALA A 329 -32.55 -4.09 10.81
C ALA A 329 -31.66 -4.73 11.90
N ALA A 330 -31.83 -6.01 12.22
CA ALA A 330 -31.10 -6.65 13.34
C ALA A 330 -30.15 -7.79 12.91
N ARG A 331 -29.90 -7.96 11.61
CA ARG A 331 -28.99 -9.01 11.09
C ARG A 331 -27.76 -8.49 10.35
N ASP A 332 -27.66 -7.17 10.13
CA ASP A 332 -26.55 -6.55 9.39
C ASP A 332 -25.42 -5.99 10.26
N ASP A 333 -25.58 -5.98 11.59
CA ASP A 333 -24.59 -5.46 12.55
C ASP A 333 -23.30 -6.32 12.66
N GLY A 334 -23.27 -7.48 12.01
CA GLY A 334 -22.12 -8.40 12.03
C GLY A 334 -21.08 -8.16 10.92
N LEU A 335 -21.46 -7.52 9.80
CA LEU A 335 -20.56 -7.24 8.68
C LEU A 335 -20.06 -5.78 8.65
N ALA A 336 -20.75 -4.85 9.31
CA ALA A 336 -20.39 -3.43 9.38
C ALA A 336 -19.23 -3.09 10.35
N ARG A 337 -18.59 -4.09 10.97
CA ARG A 337 -17.40 -3.91 11.84
C ARG A 337 -16.07 -4.04 11.10
N SER A 338 -16.08 -4.33 9.80
CA SER A 338 -14.89 -4.21 8.94
C SER A 338 -14.96 -2.84 8.27
N GLY A 339 -14.49 -1.81 8.98
CA GLY A 339 -14.50 -0.43 8.52
C GLY A 339 -13.90 -0.28 7.13
N ALA A 340 -14.45 0.66 6.36
CA ALA A 340 -13.76 1.19 5.20
C ALA A 340 -12.43 1.78 5.68
N LEU A 341 -11.32 1.11 5.37
CA LEU A 341 -10.00 1.64 5.69
C LEU A 341 -9.64 2.64 4.58
N ALA A 342 -9.75 3.92 4.88
CA ALA A 342 -8.70 4.81 4.40
C ALA A 342 -7.41 4.29 5.05
N LEU A 343 -6.56 3.62 4.28
CA LEU A 343 -5.30 3.09 4.79
C LEU A 343 -4.42 4.29 5.19
N CYS A 344 -4.49 4.64 6.46
CA CYS A 344 -3.79 5.76 7.06
C CYS A 344 -2.53 5.23 7.74
N LEU A 345 -1.37 5.78 7.40
CA LEU A 345 -0.12 5.47 8.10
C LEU A 345 0.27 6.68 8.94
N ALA A 346 0.34 6.50 10.26
CA ALA A 346 0.92 7.46 11.17
C ALA A 346 2.32 7.00 11.57
N VAL A 347 3.33 7.84 11.34
CA VAL A 347 4.75 7.50 11.60
C VAL A 347 5.24 8.24 12.83
N GLN A 348 5.92 7.55 13.73
CA GLN A 348 6.77 8.15 14.76
C GLN A 348 8.22 7.99 14.32
N ARG A 349 8.92 9.10 14.06
CA ARG A 349 10.37 9.07 13.86
C ARG A 349 11.08 9.19 15.22
N PRO A 350 12.16 8.44 15.47
CA PRO A 350 13.00 8.67 16.65
C PRO A 350 13.65 10.06 16.59
N ASP A 351 14.00 10.60 17.75
CA ASP A 351 14.71 11.88 17.87
C ASP A 351 16.03 11.84 17.06
N PRO A 352 16.23 12.77 16.10
CA PRO A 352 17.41 12.77 15.22
C PRO A 352 18.74 12.89 15.99
N ALA A 353 18.75 13.51 17.18
CA ALA A 353 19.96 13.55 18.01
C ALA A 353 20.31 12.15 18.55
N ARG A 354 19.31 11.37 18.95
CA ARG A 354 19.49 9.98 19.42
C ARG A 354 19.87 9.03 18.28
N GLU A 355 19.37 9.29 17.08
CA GLU A 355 19.69 8.49 15.90
C GLU A 355 21.13 8.74 15.41
N ALA A 356 21.59 10.01 15.41
CA ALA A 356 22.99 10.34 15.14
C ALA A 356 23.95 9.67 16.14
N ASP A 357 23.60 9.67 17.44
CA ASP A 357 24.38 9.00 18.47
C ASP A 357 24.38 7.47 18.30
N ALA A 358 23.25 6.88 17.92
CA ALA A 358 23.12 5.44 17.66
C ALA A 358 23.91 5.01 16.41
N ILE A 359 23.87 5.79 15.32
CA ILE A 359 24.65 5.55 14.10
C ILE A 359 26.14 5.71 14.40
N ALA A 360 26.53 6.76 15.13
CA ALA A 360 27.91 6.95 15.57
C ALA A 360 28.38 5.82 16.51
N GLY A 361 27.48 5.25 17.32
CA GLY A 361 27.73 4.07 18.13
C GLY A 361 27.98 2.82 17.27
N ALA A 362 27.09 2.55 16.31
CA ALA A 362 27.17 1.39 15.42
C ALA A 362 28.43 1.41 14.54
N VAL A 363 28.81 2.58 14.01
CA VAL A 363 30.05 2.75 13.22
C VAL A 363 31.30 2.53 14.08
N ARG A 364 31.27 2.94 15.36
CA ARG A 364 32.36 2.68 16.32
C ARG A 364 32.49 1.18 16.62
N ASP A 365 31.38 0.48 16.79
CA ASP A 365 31.34 -0.97 17.06
C ASP A 365 31.77 -1.80 15.84
N GLU A 366 31.38 -1.43 14.61
CA GLU A 366 31.90 -2.08 13.40
C GLU A 366 33.40 -1.84 13.22
N GLY A 367 33.89 -0.63 13.50
CA GLY A 367 35.32 -0.33 13.49
C GLY A 367 36.10 -1.14 14.54
N ALA A 368 35.51 -1.39 15.71
CA ALA A 368 36.09 -2.25 16.74
C ALA A 368 36.09 -3.73 16.30
N ALA A 369 34.99 -4.22 15.74
CA ALA A 369 34.88 -5.59 15.22
C ALA A 369 35.85 -5.85 14.05
N ALA A 370 36.04 -4.88 13.15
CA ALA A 370 37.01 -4.97 12.05
C ALA A 370 38.46 -5.02 12.55
N ARG A 371 38.81 -4.24 13.58
CA ARG A 371 40.11 -4.27 14.25
C ARG A 371 40.37 -5.61 14.95
N GLN A 372 39.35 -6.18 15.57
CA GLN A 372 39.45 -7.49 16.23
C GLN A 372 39.61 -8.63 15.23
N ARG A 373 38.91 -8.59 14.08
CA ARG A 373 39.10 -9.55 12.99
C ARG A 373 40.51 -9.49 12.41
N ARG A 374 41.08 -8.28 12.23
CA ARG A 374 42.48 -8.11 11.78
C ARG A 374 43.52 -8.63 12.78
N ARG A 375 43.26 -8.55 14.09
CA ARG A 375 44.12 -9.16 15.12
C ARG A 375 44.05 -10.68 15.13
N LEU A 376 42.89 -11.26 14.83
CA LEU A 376 42.68 -12.71 14.80
C LEU A 376 43.20 -13.37 13.51
N THR A 377 43.38 -12.61 12.42
CA THR A 377 43.94 -13.12 11.15
C THR A 377 45.43 -12.81 10.96
N ALA A 378 46.04 -12.04 11.86
CA ALA A 378 47.48 -11.78 11.83
C ALA A 378 48.24 -13.05 12.27
N ARG A 379 48.88 -13.74 11.32
CA ARG A 379 49.83 -14.82 11.62
C ARG A 379 51.07 -14.24 12.33
N PRO A 380 51.60 -14.91 13.37
CA PRO A 380 52.87 -14.51 13.96
C PRO A 380 54.02 -14.74 12.96
N PRO A 381 55.09 -13.92 12.98
CA PRO A 381 56.24 -14.14 12.12
C PRO A 381 56.95 -15.45 12.50
N LEU A 382 57.37 -16.21 11.49
CA LEU A 382 58.11 -17.45 11.66
C LEU A 382 59.56 -17.15 12.11
N PRO A 383 60.16 -17.99 12.97
CA PRO A 383 61.52 -17.78 13.43
C PRO A 383 62.55 -18.09 12.33
N GLU A 384 63.62 -17.29 12.29
CA GLU A 384 64.72 -17.42 11.36
C GLU A 384 65.55 -18.68 11.62
N GLY A 385 65.79 -19.46 10.56
CA GLY A 385 66.85 -20.46 10.52
C GLY A 385 66.37 -21.87 10.22
N GLU A 386 66.37 -22.25 8.94
CA GLU A 386 67.02 -23.47 8.46
C GLU A 386 66.97 -23.54 6.92
N ARG A 387 68.17 -23.67 6.31
CA ARG A 387 68.37 -23.84 4.87
C ARG A 387 68.24 -25.32 4.51
N ARG A 388 67.63 -25.63 3.35
CA ARG A 388 68.03 -26.69 2.37
C ARG A 388 67.03 -26.65 1.20
N ARG A 389 67.44 -26.26 -0.02
CA ARG A 389 68.22 -26.94 -1.09
C ARG A 389 67.29 -27.50 -2.17
N GLY A 390 67.45 -26.98 -3.39
CA GLY A 390 67.24 -27.70 -4.66
C GLY A 390 65.88 -27.51 -5.33
N GLU A 391 65.82 -26.64 -6.34
CA GLU A 391 65.53 -26.99 -7.75
C GLU A 391 65.37 -25.71 -8.59
N SER A 392 66.13 -25.63 -9.70
CA SER A 392 66.14 -24.50 -10.65
C SER A 392 64.94 -24.56 -11.62
N PRO A 393 64.41 -23.42 -12.08
CA PRO A 393 63.27 -23.38 -13.00
C PRO A 393 63.70 -23.49 -14.49
N PRO A 394 62.86 -24.03 -15.39
CA PRO A 394 63.13 -24.04 -16.82
C PRO A 394 62.79 -22.70 -17.51
N ALA A 395 63.60 -22.34 -18.50
CA ALA A 395 63.57 -21.09 -19.28
C ALA A 395 62.42 -21.03 -20.33
N PRO A 396 61.99 -19.82 -20.75
CA PRO A 396 60.87 -19.64 -21.69
C PRO A 396 61.29 -19.70 -23.17
N SER A 397 60.41 -20.25 -24.02
CA SER A 397 60.57 -20.39 -25.48
C SER A 397 60.19 -19.11 -26.26
N PRO A 398 60.85 -18.78 -27.40
CA PRO A 398 60.77 -17.45 -28.01
C PRO A 398 59.67 -17.29 -29.07
N ARG A 399 59.19 -16.04 -29.20
CA ARG A 399 58.23 -15.55 -30.20
C ARG A 399 58.84 -15.50 -31.61
N GLY A 400 58.13 -16.05 -32.60
CA GLY A 400 58.45 -15.91 -34.03
C GLY A 400 57.88 -14.63 -34.66
N ARG A 401 58.74 -13.91 -35.40
CA ARG A 401 58.43 -13.10 -36.60
C ARG A 401 58.78 -14.03 -37.80
N GLY A 402 58.19 -14.07 -39.00
CA GLY A 402 57.10 -13.40 -39.70
C GLY A 402 57.20 -13.79 -41.20
N ARG A 403 56.12 -13.52 -41.96
CA ARG A 403 55.98 -13.47 -43.45
C ARG A 403 55.95 -14.77 -44.28
N GLY A 404 54.88 -14.86 -45.07
CA GLY A 404 54.66 -15.66 -46.28
C GLY A 404 53.48 -15.04 -47.00
#